data_AF-A0AAW2E191-F1
#
_entry.id   AF-A0AAW2E191-F1
#
_cell.length_a   1.000
_cell.length_b   1.000
_cell.length_c   1.000
_cell.angle_alpha   90.00
_cell.angle_beta   90.00
_cell.angle_gamma   90.00
#
_symmetry.space_group_name_H-M   'P 1'
#
loop_
_entity.id
_entity.type
_entity.pdbx_description
1 polymer ?
#
loop_
_entity_poly.entity_id
_entity_poly.type
_entity_poly.pdbx_seq_one_letter_code
_entity_poly.pdbx_strand_id
1 'polypeptide(L)'
;MGNLCGCLAPKPVNKRKATKRLANANNTAATVSSNSSNRWTRIRSSRKEKFVDDALIQEQALAAAATIILQQQHNGSLPFDRSASLRYPNSKKNQLPRSSSSRARSLTDPLLQPQQLVNQDIKLDDLETSHFVLIHGGGFGAWCWYKTIALLEEGGFKVSAIDLTGSGIHTFDTNSITSLSQYVKPLNDFLEKLAEDEKVILVGHDFGGTCISHAMERFPSKISKAIFIAAAMLTNGQSTLDMFTKQAGSNDLMRQAQKFLYTNGNDHPPTAIDLDKSSLRDLLFNQSPAKDVALASVSMRPIPFAPVLEKLSLTDMKYGSVRRFYIETPEDNAISSTLQEGMINSSPPEQVFRVKGADHSPFFSKPQALHKLLVEISKIPST
;
A
#
# COMPACT_ATOMS: atom_id res chain seq x y z
N MET A 1 -8.29 26.69 -53.60
CA MET A 1 -8.28 28.06 -54.18
C MET A 1 -8.95 28.98 -53.16
N GLY A 2 -8.41 30.06 -52.60
CA GLY A 2 -7.13 30.75 -52.70
C GLY A 2 -7.29 32.11 -51.98
N ASN A 3 -6.30 32.50 -51.16
CA ASN A 3 -5.84 33.88 -50.90
C ASN A 3 -6.74 34.80 -50.02
N LEU A 4 -6.24 35.71 -49.14
CA LEU A 4 -4.91 36.33 -49.00
C LEU A 4 -4.73 37.02 -47.61
N CYS A 5 -3.45 37.14 -47.21
CA CYS A 5 -2.74 37.94 -46.21
C CYS A 5 -3.35 39.18 -45.50
N GLY A 6 -2.85 39.40 -44.27
CA GLY A 6 -3.02 40.64 -43.48
C GLY A 6 -1.95 41.72 -43.72
N CYS A 7 -1.97 42.75 -42.87
CA CYS A 7 -0.94 43.80 -42.69
C CYS A 7 -1.10 44.54 -41.34
N LEU A 8 -0.04 45.24 -40.97
CA LEU A 8 0.45 45.64 -39.65
C LEU A 8 -0.09 46.99 -39.08
N ALA A 9 0.23 47.21 -37.78
CA ALA A 9 0.05 48.33 -36.82
C ALA A 9 0.57 49.74 -37.28
N PRO A 10 0.69 50.85 -36.47
CA PRO A 10 0.55 51.06 -35.00
C PRO A 10 -0.05 52.42 -34.47
N LYS A 11 0.01 52.58 -33.12
CA LYS A 11 -0.42 53.63 -32.15
C LYS A 11 -0.06 55.12 -32.46
N PRO A 12 -0.57 56.13 -31.70
CA PRO A 12 0.07 56.64 -30.45
C PRO A 12 -0.93 57.13 -29.35
N VAL A 13 -0.71 56.94 -28.03
CA VAL A 13 0.13 57.67 -27.03
C VAL A 13 -0.22 59.16 -26.78
N ASN A 14 -0.59 59.49 -25.54
CA ASN A 14 -0.15 60.67 -24.72
C ASN A 14 -1.05 60.80 -23.47
N LYS A 15 -0.64 61.29 -22.30
CA LYS A 15 0.65 61.57 -21.66
C LYS A 15 0.36 61.88 -20.18
N ARG A 16 1.33 61.53 -19.32
CA ARG A 16 1.47 61.89 -17.90
C ARG A 16 1.29 63.40 -17.62
N LYS A 17 1.00 63.74 -16.35
CA LYS A 17 1.80 64.73 -15.61
C LYS A 17 1.76 64.49 -14.10
N ALA A 18 2.90 64.78 -13.48
CA ALA A 18 3.21 64.61 -12.07
C ALA A 18 3.42 65.96 -11.38
N THR A 19 3.48 65.89 -10.04
CA THR A 19 4.15 66.79 -9.09
C THR A 19 3.59 68.19 -8.81
N LYS A 20 3.33 68.48 -7.53
CA LYS A 20 4.03 69.52 -6.75
C LYS A 20 3.86 69.33 -5.24
N ARG A 21 4.83 69.88 -4.51
CA ARG A 21 5.20 69.74 -3.09
C ARG A 21 5.16 71.13 -2.43
N LEU A 22 5.23 71.17 -1.09
CA LEU A 22 5.49 72.31 -0.15
C LEU A 22 4.23 73.09 0.29
N ALA A 23 4.07 73.62 1.51
CA ALA A 23 4.82 73.77 2.78
C ALA A 23 3.78 74.24 3.86
N ASN A 24 3.76 73.72 5.10
CA ASN A 24 4.46 74.13 6.34
C ASN A 24 3.82 75.30 7.14
N ALA A 25 3.58 75.09 8.46
CA ALA A 25 3.56 76.00 9.64
C ALA A 25 2.48 75.59 10.67
N ASN A 26 2.82 74.94 11.79
CA ASN A 26 3.26 75.46 13.11
C ASN A 26 2.11 75.72 14.11
N ASN A 27 2.09 74.95 15.20
CA ASN A 27 1.99 75.48 16.57
C ASN A 27 2.53 74.47 17.61
N THR A 28 3.48 74.97 18.41
CA THR A 28 4.09 74.48 19.67
C THR A 28 3.08 74.53 20.82
N ALA A 29 3.16 73.90 22.00
CA ALA A 29 4.20 73.39 22.92
C ALA A 29 3.54 72.34 23.87
N ALA A 30 4.11 71.60 24.82
CA ALA A 30 5.37 71.65 25.55
C ALA A 30 5.64 70.28 26.28
N THR A 31 6.93 69.97 26.46
CA THR A 31 7.62 69.38 27.64
C THR A 31 7.30 67.96 28.18
N VAL A 32 8.25 67.01 28.04
CA VAL A 32 9.20 66.45 29.08
C VAL A 32 8.72 65.03 29.51
N SER A 33 9.44 63.90 29.41
CA SER A 33 10.85 63.59 29.71
C SER A 33 11.29 62.21 29.16
N SER A 34 12.58 62.16 28.75
CA SER A 34 13.63 61.13 28.93
C SER A 34 13.54 59.66 28.45
N ASN A 35 14.49 59.35 27.53
CA ASN A 35 15.44 58.21 27.47
C ASN A 35 14.93 56.77 27.28
N SER A 36 15.51 55.88 26.45
CA SER A 36 16.74 55.89 25.62
C SER A 36 16.72 54.77 24.54
N SER A 37 17.43 55.04 23.44
CA SER A 37 17.85 54.24 22.26
C SER A 37 18.54 52.88 22.54
N ASN A 38 18.55 51.83 21.69
CA ASN A 38 19.12 51.64 20.33
C ASN A 38 18.48 50.37 19.68
N ARG A 39 17.97 50.32 18.44
CA ARG A 39 18.61 50.24 17.10
C ARG A 39 19.65 49.11 16.93
N TRP A 40 19.25 47.96 16.31
CA TRP A 40 19.86 47.33 15.11
C TRP A 40 19.00 46.14 14.57
N THR A 41 18.62 46.29 13.30
CA THR A 41 18.35 45.32 12.20
C THR A 41 18.14 43.80 12.42
N ARG A 42 16.93 43.34 12.05
CA ARG A 42 16.51 42.31 11.04
C ARG A 42 17.32 41.00 10.77
N ILE A 43 16.53 39.90 10.80
CA ILE A 43 16.47 38.70 9.90
C ILE A 43 17.56 37.62 10.14
N ARG A 44 17.26 36.47 10.76
CA ARG A 44 16.45 35.28 10.33
C ARG A 44 17.12 34.46 9.20
N SER A 45 18.04 33.55 9.56
CA SER A 45 18.40 32.35 8.79
C SER A 45 19.25 31.41 9.64
N SER A 46 18.84 30.14 9.80
CA SER A 46 19.69 28.95 10.08
C SER A 46 18.93 27.66 10.45
N ARG A 47 17.59 27.60 10.34
CA ARG A 47 16.83 26.33 10.49
C ARG A 47 16.47 25.65 9.17
N LYS A 48 16.76 26.31 8.05
CA LYS A 48 16.56 25.80 6.68
C LYS A 48 17.76 24.99 6.18
N GLU A 49 18.93 25.13 6.79
CA GLU A 49 20.16 24.45 6.38
C GLU A 49 20.19 22.96 6.75
N LYS A 50 19.60 22.55 7.89
CA LYS A 50 19.52 21.13 8.29
C LYS A 50 18.56 20.25 7.47
N PHE A 51 17.57 20.83 6.80
CA PHE A 51 16.66 20.11 5.89
C PHE A 51 17.21 20.01 4.46
N VAL A 52 18.22 20.82 4.13
CA VAL A 52 18.95 20.74 2.85
C VAL A 52 20.07 19.71 2.96
N ASP A 53 20.65 19.51 4.15
CA ASP A 53 21.67 18.49 4.40
C ASP A 53 21.19 17.04 4.18
N ASP A 54 19.97 16.64 4.56
CA ASP A 54 19.52 15.24 4.37
C ASP A 54 19.15 14.90 2.91
N ALA A 55 18.65 15.87 2.14
CA ALA A 55 18.47 15.72 0.69
C ALA A 55 19.82 15.66 -0.04
N LEU A 56 20.81 16.42 0.45
CA LEU A 56 22.19 16.41 -0.02
C LEU A 56 22.88 15.07 0.30
N ILE A 57 22.57 14.45 1.46
CA ILE A 57 23.12 13.15 1.87
C ILE A 57 22.57 12.00 0.99
N GLN A 58 21.30 12.03 0.56
CA GLN A 58 20.72 10.98 -0.30
C GLN A 58 21.16 11.08 -1.77
N GLU A 59 21.41 12.29 -2.28
CA GLU A 59 21.99 12.50 -3.62
C GLU A 59 23.50 12.17 -3.64
N GLN A 60 24.23 12.46 -2.56
CA GLN A 60 25.64 12.05 -2.38
C GLN A 60 25.80 10.52 -2.29
N ALA A 61 24.82 9.79 -1.75
CA ALA A 61 24.84 8.32 -1.72
C ALA A 61 24.71 7.70 -3.12
N LEU A 62 23.89 8.28 -4.01
CA LEU A 62 23.74 7.85 -5.40
C LEU A 62 24.97 8.20 -6.27
N ALA A 63 25.66 9.31 -6.01
CA ALA A 63 26.88 9.69 -6.73
C ALA A 63 28.16 8.93 -6.27
N ALA A 64 28.31 8.68 -4.96
CA ALA A 64 29.43 7.90 -4.42
C ALA A 64 29.39 6.42 -4.87
N ALA A 65 28.19 5.82 -4.95
CA ALA A 65 27.99 4.48 -5.50
C ALA A 65 28.48 4.35 -6.96
N ALA A 66 28.30 5.39 -7.77
CA ALA A 66 28.78 5.42 -9.16
C ALA A 66 30.31 5.56 -9.30
N THR A 67 30.99 6.16 -8.31
CA THR A 67 32.45 6.41 -8.34
C THR A 67 33.26 5.22 -7.82
N ILE A 68 32.69 4.46 -6.87
CA ILE A 68 33.30 3.26 -6.29
C ILE A 68 33.30 2.08 -7.27
N ILE A 69 32.26 1.98 -8.11
CA ILE A 69 32.18 1.02 -9.23
C ILE A 69 33.32 1.26 -10.25
N LEU A 70 33.79 2.51 -10.40
CA LEU A 70 34.92 2.87 -11.26
C LEU A 70 36.30 2.64 -10.59
N GLN A 71 36.37 2.56 -9.26
CA GLN A 71 37.62 2.38 -8.51
C GLN A 71 37.92 0.92 -8.10
N GLN A 72 36.93 0.02 -8.12
CA GLN A 72 37.14 -1.41 -7.83
C GLN A 72 37.84 -2.20 -8.96
N GLN A 73 38.32 -1.53 -10.01
CA GLN A 73 39.24 -2.12 -11.01
C GLN A 73 40.72 -2.18 -10.55
N HIS A 74 41.08 -1.69 -9.36
CA HIS A 74 42.46 -1.78 -8.85
C HIS A 74 42.54 -2.12 -7.35
N ASN A 75 42.84 -3.40 -7.04
CA ASN A 75 43.40 -4.01 -5.79
C ASN A 75 42.70 -3.70 -4.44
N GLY A 76 42.45 -4.62 -3.48
CA GLY A 76 42.79 -6.02 -3.27
C GLY A 76 43.14 -6.28 -1.78
N SER A 77 42.31 -7.06 -1.03
CA SER A 77 42.58 -7.89 0.19
C SER A 77 43.20 -7.23 1.46
N LEU A 78 43.01 -7.57 2.75
CA LEU A 78 42.50 -8.72 3.54
C LEU A 78 42.43 -8.29 5.07
N PRO A 79 42.19 -9.14 6.10
CA PRO A 79 41.17 -8.99 7.17
C PRO A 79 41.71 -8.86 8.63
N PHE A 80 40.85 -8.74 9.66
CA PHE A 80 41.05 -9.18 11.08
C PHE A 80 39.80 -8.85 11.94
N ASP A 81 39.61 -9.31 13.19
CA ASP A 81 39.19 -10.63 13.71
C ASP A 81 38.41 -10.38 15.04
N ARG A 82 37.80 -11.42 15.62
CA ARG A 82 36.78 -11.53 16.68
C ARG A 82 37.19 -11.20 18.13
N SER A 83 36.16 -11.03 19.00
CA SER A 83 35.98 -11.55 20.40
C SER A 83 35.36 -10.50 21.35
N ALA A 84 34.64 -10.75 22.46
CA ALA A 84 34.00 -11.91 23.10
C ALA A 84 33.05 -11.41 24.23
N SER A 85 32.13 -12.30 24.64
CA SER A 85 31.24 -12.40 25.83
C SER A 85 31.38 -11.51 27.08
N LEU A 86 30.25 -11.33 27.79
CA LEU A 86 30.10 -11.62 29.24
C LEU A 86 28.63 -11.80 29.66
N ARG A 87 28.33 -12.83 30.49
CA ARG A 87 27.05 -13.15 31.14
C ARG A 87 27.14 -13.00 32.67
N TYR A 88 25.96 -12.92 33.31
CA TYR A 88 25.48 -13.51 34.60
C TYR A 88 24.94 -12.47 35.61
N PRO A 89 24.12 -12.83 36.64
CA PRO A 89 23.02 -13.82 36.74
C PRO A 89 21.75 -13.33 37.52
N ASN A 90 20.69 -14.16 37.44
CA ASN A 90 19.65 -14.53 38.43
C ASN A 90 18.51 -13.61 38.97
N SER A 91 17.28 -14.08 38.63
CA SER A 91 16.10 -14.40 39.47
C SER A 91 15.39 -13.34 40.34
N LYS A 92 14.10 -13.13 40.05
CA LYS A 92 12.97 -13.39 40.98
C LYS A 92 11.61 -13.31 40.26
N LYS A 93 10.74 -14.28 40.58
CA LYS A 93 9.33 -14.39 40.15
C LYS A 93 8.51 -13.28 40.81
N ASN A 94 7.78 -12.49 40.03
CA ASN A 94 6.65 -11.70 40.51
C ASN A 94 5.37 -12.11 39.76
N GLN A 95 4.38 -12.55 40.52
CA GLN A 95 3.04 -12.89 40.05
C GLN A 95 2.30 -11.61 39.63
N LEU A 96 1.68 -11.62 38.46
CA LEU A 96 0.82 -10.54 37.98
C LEU A 96 -0.61 -10.70 38.54
N PRO A 97 -1.26 -9.64 39.03
CA PRO A 97 -2.66 -9.71 39.42
C PRO A 97 -3.56 -9.81 38.17
N ARG A 98 -4.49 -10.78 38.20
CA ARG A 98 -5.56 -10.93 37.22
C ARG A 98 -6.53 -9.74 37.33
N SER A 99 -6.54 -8.87 36.33
CA SER A 99 -7.61 -7.87 36.15
C SER A 99 -8.82 -8.51 35.48
N SER A 100 -9.86 -8.78 36.27
CA SER A 100 -11.21 -9.06 35.76
C SER A 100 -11.84 -7.75 35.30
N SER A 101 -11.77 -7.45 34.00
CA SER A 101 -12.51 -6.32 33.42
C SER A 101 -13.92 -6.77 33.03
N SER A 102 -14.91 -6.30 33.76
CA SER A 102 -16.34 -6.43 33.48
C SER A 102 -16.88 -5.30 32.59
N ARG A 103 -16.08 -4.84 31.60
CA ARG A 103 -16.56 -3.81 30.65
C ARG A 103 -17.57 -4.40 29.67
N ALA A 104 -18.78 -3.86 29.69
CA ALA A 104 -19.85 -4.13 28.75
C ALA A 104 -19.38 -3.92 27.29
N ARG A 105 -19.76 -4.85 26.40
CA ARG A 105 -19.49 -4.76 24.96
C ARG A 105 -20.16 -3.50 24.41
N SER A 106 -19.40 -2.65 23.72
CA SER A 106 -19.92 -1.50 22.98
C SER A 106 -20.89 -1.98 21.90
N LEU A 107 -22.16 -1.59 22.04
CA LEU A 107 -23.29 -1.90 21.15
C LEU A 107 -23.28 -1.00 19.90
N THR A 108 -22.23 -1.05 19.08
CA THR A 108 -22.17 -0.28 17.83
C THR A 108 -21.95 -1.13 16.59
N ASP A 109 -22.20 -2.43 16.67
CA ASP A 109 -22.37 -3.27 15.49
C ASP A 109 -23.82 -3.77 15.51
N PRO A 110 -24.65 -3.50 14.50
CA PRO A 110 -25.88 -4.25 14.36
C PRO A 110 -25.49 -5.71 14.25
N LEU A 111 -25.90 -6.53 15.21
CA LEU A 111 -25.82 -7.98 15.10
C LEU A 111 -26.73 -8.38 13.94
N LEU A 112 -26.21 -8.34 12.72
CA LEU A 112 -26.77 -9.10 11.62
C LEU A 112 -26.75 -10.55 12.09
N GLN A 113 -27.93 -11.11 12.34
CA GLN A 113 -28.01 -12.51 12.71
C GLN A 113 -27.40 -13.32 11.56
N PRO A 114 -26.42 -14.21 11.81
CA PRO A 114 -25.80 -15.01 10.76
C PRO A 114 -26.84 -15.69 9.86
N GLN A 115 -27.95 -16.13 10.47
CA GLN A 115 -29.09 -16.78 9.82
C GLN A 115 -29.76 -15.93 8.72
N GLN A 116 -29.70 -14.59 8.79
CA GLN A 116 -30.32 -13.73 7.77
C GLN A 116 -29.47 -13.57 6.50
N LEU A 117 -28.17 -13.88 6.56
CA LEU A 117 -27.29 -13.90 5.38
C LEU A 117 -27.13 -15.33 4.82
N VAL A 118 -27.34 -16.34 5.65
CA VAL A 118 -27.09 -17.77 5.33
C VAL A 118 -28.32 -18.45 4.69
N ASN A 119 -29.54 -17.91 4.86
CA ASN A 119 -30.78 -18.56 4.39
C ASN A 119 -31.30 -18.07 3.02
N GLN A 120 -30.51 -17.39 2.21
CA GLN A 120 -30.85 -17.31 0.79
C GLN A 120 -30.28 -18.56 0.13
N ASP A 121 -31.14 -19.51 -0.26
CA ASP A 121 -30.75 -20.66 -1.08
C ASP A 121 -29.95 -20.16 -2.30
N ILE A 122 -28.62 -20.18 -2.21
CA ILE A 122 -27.76 -19.80 -3.32
C ILE A 122 -27.84 -20.97 -4.30
N LYS A 123 -28.65 -20.81 -5.35
CA LYS A 123 -28.61 -21.73 -6.49
C LYS A 123 -27.26 -21.54 -7.19
N LEU A 124 -26.31 -22.42 -6.88
CA LEU A 124 -24.98 -22.40 -7.49
C LEU A 124 -25.01 -22.85 -8.96
N ASP A 125 -26.09 -23.52 -9.37
CA ASP A 125 -26.25 -24.10 -10.72
C ASP A 125 -26.23 -23.06 -11.85
N ASP A 126 -26.54 -21.79 -11.55
CA ASP A 126 -26.56 -20.69 -12.52
C ASP A 126 -25.23 -19.92 -12.60
N LEU A 127 -24.20 -20.32 -11.84
CA LEU A 127 -22.91 -19.65 -11.80
C LEU A 127 -21.95 -20.20 -12.87
N GLU A 128 -21.17 -19.30 -13.47
CA GLU A 128 -20.03 -19.69 -14.33
C GLU A 128 -19.01 -20.57 -13.59
N THR A 129 -18.84 -20.30 -12.29
CA THR A 129 -17.99 -21.06 -11.38
C THR A 129 -18.37 -20.72 -9.94
N SER A 130 -18.20 -21.69 -9.04
CA SER A 130 -18.38 -21.53 -7.59
C SER A 130 -17.06 -21.63 -6.82
N HIS A 131 -15.90 -21.55 -7.52
CA HIS A 131 -14.58 -21.71 -6.91
C HIS A 131 -13.85 -20.38 -6.76
N PHE A 132 -13.71 -19.93 -5.52
CA PHE A 132 -12.89 -18.78 -5.15
C PHE A 132 -11.45 -19.18 -4.84
N VAL A 133 -10.50 -18.41 -5.36
CA VAL A 133 -9.07 -18.52 -5.04
C VAL A 133 -8.60 -17.22 -4.42
N LEU A 134 -8.21 -17.28 -3.14
CA LEU A 134 -7.92 -16.10 -2.32
C LEU A 134 -6.40 -15.90 -2.18
N ILE A 135 -5.94 -14.71 -2.58
CA ILE A 135 -4.52 -14.32 -2.61
C ILE A 135 -4.31 -13.13 -1.68
N HIS A 136 -3.46 -13.35 -0.68
CA HIS A 136 -3.17 -12.39 0.38
C HIS A 136 -2.24 -11.25 -0.09
N GLY A 137 -2.23 -10.16 0.67
CA GLY A 137 -1.33 -9.03 0.51
C GLY A 137 0.09 -9.22 1.07
N GLY A 138 0.87 -8.15 1.06
CA GLY A 138 2.22 -8.13 1.61
C GLY A 138 2.24 -8.48 3.10
N GLY A 139 3.04 -9.48 3.48
CA GLY A 139 3.30 -9.85 4.86
C GLY A 139 2.21 -10.69 5.51
N PHE A 140 1.11 -10.92 4.78
CA PHE A 140 0.06 -11.87 5.15
C PHE A 140 0.38 -13.29 4.67
N GLY A 141 -0.58 -14.19 4.91
CA GLY A 141 -0.64 -15.54 4.39
C GLY A 141 -2.11 -15.95 4.25
N ALA A 142 -2.38 -17.16 3.77
CA ALA A 142 -3.72 -17.74 3.63
C ALA A 142 -4.56 -17.65 4.93
N TRP A 143 -3.90 -17.67 6.09
CA TRP A 143 -4.52 -17.51 7.41
C TRP A 143 -5.36 -16.23 7.56
N CYS A 144 -5.09 -15.17 6.81
CA CYS A 144 -5.85 -13.93 6.92
C CYS A 144 -7.30 -14.08 6.43
N TRP A 145 -7.53 -15.07 5.56
CA TRP A 145 -8.83 -15.33 4.95
C TRP A 145 -9.75 -16.22 5.80
N TYR A 146 -9.35 -16.64 7.02
CA TYR A 146 -10.09 -17.68 7.76
C TYR A 146 -11.60 -17.40 7.93
N LYS A 147 -11.99 -16.13 8.14
CA LYS A 147 -13.41 -15.75 8.24
C LYS A 147 -14.11 -15.78 6.87
N THR A 148 -13.42 -15.32 5.83
CA THR A 148 -13.94 -15.32 4.46
C THR A 148 -14.12 -16.73 3.92
N ILE A 149 -13.17 -17.64 4.20
CA ILE A 149 -13.26 -19.07 3.87
C ILE A 149 -14.52 -19.64 4.53
N ALA A 150 -14.67 -19.49 5.85
CA ALA A 150 -15.82 -20.03 6.57
C ALA A 150 -17.16 -19.52 6.01
N LEU A 151 -17.29 -18.22 5.74
CA LEU A 151 -18.52 -17.64 5.21
C LEU A 151 -18.84 -18.10 3.78
N LEU A 152 -17.83 -18.22 2.91
CA LEU A 152 -18.02 -18.69 1.54
C LEU A 152 -18.35 -20.18 1.49
N GLU A 153 -17.67 -21.01 2.29
CA GLU A 153 -17.96 -22.45 2.38
C GLU A 153 -19.35 -22.72 2.96
N GLU A 154 -19.78 -21.95 3.97
CA GLU A 154 -21.16 -22.01 4.50
C GLU A 154 -22.18 -21.63 3.42
N GLY A 155 -21.82 -20.75 2.49
CA GLY A 155 -22.61 -20.42 1.29
C GLY A 155 -22.52 -21.43 0.14
N GLY A 156 -21.82 -22.57 0.34
CA GLY A 156 -21.67 -23.64 -0.64
C GLY A 156 -20.57 -23.46 -1.68
N PHE A 157 -19.76 -22.41 -1.59
CA PHE A 157 -18.65 -22.17 -2.51
C PHE A 157 -17.44 -23.04 -2.18
N LYS A 158 -16.69 -23.45 -3.21
CA LYS A 158 -15.36 -24.04 -3.04
C LYS A 158 -14.35 -22.90 -2.84
N VAL A 159 -13.48 -23.01 -1.84
CA VAL A 159 -12.49 -21.96 -1.54
C VAL A 159 -11.09 -22.53 -1.50
N SER A 160 -10.13 -21.83 -2.09
CA SER A 160 -8.71 -22.14 -1.99
C SER A 160 -7.93 -20.89 -1.64
N ALA A 161 -7.47 -20.78 -0.40
CA ALA A 161 -6.56 -19.71 0.02
C ALA A 161 -5.12 -20.20 -0.13
N ILE A 162 -4.30 -19.44 -0.88
CA ILE A 162 -2.94 -19.85 -1.24
C ILE A 162 -1.92 -19.06 -0.42
N ASP A 163 -1.01 -19.77 0.23
CA ASP A 163 0.24 -19.17 0.73
C ASP A 163 1.21 -18.98 -0.44
N LEU A 164 1.56 -17.73 -0.73
CA LEU A 164 2.60 -17.41 -1.71
C LEU A 164 3.99 -17.84 -1.18
N THR A 165 4.99 -17.89 -2.07
CA THR A 165 6.33 -18.35 -1.69
C THR A 165 6.88 -17.49 -0.55
N GLY A 166 7.26 -18.14 0.56
CA GLY A 166 7.80 -17.45 1.73
C GLY A 166 6.78 -16.66 2.56
N SER A 167 5.49 -16.88 2.33
CA SER A 167 4.38 -16.32 3.11
C SER A 167 3.66 -17.39 3.93
N GLY A 168 2.89 -16.97 4.93
CA GLY A 168 2.18 -17.88 5.85
C GLY A 168 3.07 -19.01 6.37
N ILE A 169 2.70 -20.26 6.09
CA ILE A 169 3.46 -21.45 6.51
C ILE A 169 4.46 -21.96 5.45
N HIS A 170 4.63 -21.28 4.32
CA HIS A 170 5.56 -21.68 3.27
C HIS A 170 7.01 -21.61 3.76
N THR A 171 7.77 -22.69 3.61
CA THR A 171 9.10 -22.86 4.24
C THR A 171 10.23 -22.08 3.57
N PHE A 172 10.04 -21.64 2.32
CA PHE A 172 11.03 -20.83 1.60
C PHE A 172 11.33 -19.52 2.35
N ASP A 173 12.61 -19.15 2.41
CA ASP A 173 13.03 -17.89 3.03
C ASP A 173 12.67 -16.70 2.14
N THR A 174 11.87 -15.79 2.70
CA THR A 174 11.41 -14.58 2.02
C THR A 174 12.56 -13.74 1.48
N ASN A 175 13.69 -13.67 2.19
CA ASN A 175 14.83 -12.86 1.78
C ASN A 175 15.56 -13.41 0.56
N SER A 176 15.33 -14.67 0.23
CA SER A 176 15.94 -15.37 -0.90
C SER A 176 15.07 -15.31 -2.17
N ILE A 177 13.96 -14.58 -2.15
CA ILE A 177 13.05 -14.45 -3.30
C ILE A 177 13.52 -13.31 -4.20
N THR A 178 13.77 -13.61 -5.47
CA THR A 178 14.41 -12.67 -6.41
C THR A 178 13.51 -12.18 -7.54
N SER A 179 12.31 -12.74 -7.70
CA SER A 179 11.36 -12.32 -8.75
C SER A 179 9.90 -12.56 -8.35
N LEU A 180 9.00 -11.82 -8.99
CA LEU A 180 7.55 -12.00 -8.85
C LEU A 180 7.12 -13.40 -9.27
N SER A 181 7.69 -13.94 -10.36
CA SER A 181 7.39 -15.30 -10.82
C SER A 181 7.70 -16.37 -9.76
N GLN A 182 8.80 -16.20 -9.01
CA GLN A 182 9.13 -17.06 -7.88
C GLN A 182 8.14 -16.86 -6.72
N TYR A 183 7.76 -15.62 -6.42
CA TYR A 183 6.80 -15.32 -5.35
C TYR A 183 5.42 -15.92 -5.62
N VAL A 184 4.92 -15.80 -6.86
CA VAL A 184 3.60 -16.29 -7.28
C VAL A 184 3.57 -17.76 -7.68
N LYS A 185 4.69 -18.49 -7.56
CA LYS A 185 4.79 -19.89 -7.97
C LYS A 185 3.66 -20.78 -7.42
N PRO A 186 3.26 -20.70 -6.12
CA PRO A 186 2.17 -21.52 -5.61
C PRO A 186 0.83 -21.28 -6.29
N LEU A 187 0.54 -20.03 -6.67
CA LEU A 187 -0.65 -19.67 -7.45
C LEU A 187 -0.56 -20.22 -8.88
N ASN A 188 0.59 -20.07 -9.53
CA ASN A 188 0.80 -20.61 -10.87
C ASN A 188 0.66 -22.14 -10.89
N ASP A 189 1.29 -22.84 -9.94
CA ASP A 189 1.20 -24.29 -9.79
C ASP A 189 -0.25 -24.76 -9.55
N PHE A 190 -1.04 -23.97 -8.81
CA PHE A 190 -2.45 -24.25 -8.58
C PHE A 190 -3.26 -24.11 -9.89
N LEU A 191 -3.09 -22.99 -10.61
CA LEU A 191 -3.82 -22.73 -11.85
C LEU A 191 -3.42 -23.70 -12.97
N GLU A 192 -2.15 -24.11 -13.06
CA GLU A 192 -1.68 -25.10 -14.02
C GLU A 192 -2.39 -26.45 -13.85
N LYS A 193 -2.77 -26.83 -12.62
CA LYS A 193 -3.44 -28.10 -12.30
C LYS A 193 -4.94 -28.12 -12.54
N LEU A 194 -5.60 -26.97 -12.71
CA LEU A 194 -7.03 -26.94 -13.06
C LEU A 194 -7.26 -27.59 -14.42
N ALA A 195 -8.41 -28.24 -14.60
CA ALA A 195 -8.80 -28.77 -15.90
C ALA A 195 -8.91 -27.65 -16.96
N GLU A 196 -8.89 -28.02 -18.24
CA GLU A 196 -8.88 -27.05 -19.34
C GLU A 196 -10.17 -26.21 -19.40
N ASP A 197 -11.29 -26.80 -18.98
CA ASP A 197 -12.61 -26.19 -18.90
C ASP A 197 -12.94 -25.62 -17.51
N GLU A 198 -12.08 -25.83 -16.50
CA GLU A 198 -12.29 -25.31 -15.14
C GLU A 198 -11.83 -23.85 -15.02
N LYS A 199 -12.74 -22.98 -14.56
CA LYS A 199 -12.46 -21.58 -14.27
C LYS A 199 -12.64 -21.27 -12.79
N VAL A 200 -11.91 -20.27 -12.31
CA VAL A 200 -11.99 -19.77 -10.92
C VAL A 200 -12.27 -18.28 -10.86
N ILE A 201 -12.72 -17.82 -9.69
CA ILE A 201 -12.76 -16.40 -9.31
C ILE A 201 -11.49 -16.11 -8.52
N LEU A 202 -10.57 -15.33 -9.10
CA LEU A 202 -9.38 -14.86 -8.39
C LEU A 202 -9.73 -13.65 -7.52
N VAL A 203 -9.25 -13.66 -6.28
CA VAL A 203 -9.43 -12.55 -5.33
C VAL A 203 -8.06 -12.16 -4.80
N GLY A 204 -7.62 -10.93 -5.07
CA GLY A 204 -6.33 -10.40 -4.64
C GLY A 204 -6.52 -9.23 -3.69
N HIS A 205 -5.86 -9.28 -2.53
CA HIS A 205 -5.80 -8.19 -1.55
C HIS A 205 -4.45 -7.48 -1.59
N ASP A 206 -4.41 -6.14 -1.51
CA ASP A 206 -3.15 -5.38 -1.44
C ASP A 206 -2.16 -5.77 -2.56
N PHE A 207 -0.94 -6.22 -2.23
CA PHE A 207 0.07 -6.70 -3.17
C PHE A 207 -0.35 -7.99 -3.89
N GLY A 208 -1.32 -8.72 -3.34
CA GLY A 208 -2.01 -9.81 -4.03
C GLY A 208 -2.68 -9.36 -5.34
N GLY A 209 -3.01 -8.07 -5.49
CA GLY A 209 -3.44 -7.48 -6.76
C GLY A 209 -2.42 -7.67 -7.88
N THR A 210 -1.15 -7.35 -7.62
CA THR A 210 -0.04 -7.56 -8.56
C THR A 210 0.12 -9.06 -8.89
N CYS A 211 -0.08 -9.93 -7.89
CA CYS A 211 0.02 -11.38 -8.06
C CYS A 211 -1.10 -11.93 -8.96
N ILE A 212 -2.35 -11.51 -8.76
CA ILE A 212 -3.45 -11.95 -9.62
C ILE A 212 -3.36 -11.34 -11.02
N SER A 213 -2.83 -10.12 -11.19
CA SER A 213 -2.57 -9.55 -12.51
C SER A 213 -1.54 -10.37 -13.30
N HIS A 214 -0.49 -10.86 -12.63
CA HIS A 214 0.46 -11.80 -13.24
C HIS A 214 -0.24 -13.11 -13.66
N ALA A 215 -1.10 -13.65 -12.80
CA ALA A 215 -1.87 -14.85 -13.12
C ALA A 215 -2.86 -14.64 -14.28
N MET A 216 -3.51 -13.48 -14.37
CA MET A 216 -4.40 -13.10 -15.47
C MET A 216 -3.66 -13.01 -16.80
N GLU A 217 -2.43 -12.50 -16.81
CA GLU A 217 -1.60 -12.48 -18.03
C GLU A 217 -1.18 -13.89 -18.44
N ARG A 218 -0.93 -14.79 -17.48
CA ARG A 218 -0.43 -16.14 -17.77
C ARG A 218 -1.54 -17.15 -18.07
N PHE A 219 -2.67 -17.07 -17.39
CA PHE A 219 -3.77 -18.04 -17.44
C PHE A 219 -5.15 -17.39 -17.67
N PRO A 220 -5.31 -16.50 -18.68
CA PRO A 220 -6.56 -15.76 -18.86
C PRO A 220 -7.79 -16.67 -19.06
N SER A 221 -7.61 -17.83 -19.70
CA SER A 221 -8.70 -18.79 -19.95
C SER A 221 -9.21 -19.49 -18.68
N LYS A 222 -8.40 -19.57 -17.61
CA LYS A 222 -8.75 -20.23 -16.35
C LYS A 222 -9.40 -19.30 -15.32
N ILE A 223 -9.60 -18.03 -15.68
CA ILE A 223 -10.09 -17.01 -14.75
C ILE A 223 -11.40 -16.44 -15.28
N SER A 224 -12.49 -16.70 -14.56
CA SER A 224 -13.82 -16.16 -14.90
C SER A 224 -13.91 -14.68 -14.50
N LYS A 225 -13.47 -14.36 -13.28
CA LYS A 225 -13.51 -13.01 -12.69
C LYS A 225 -12.27 -12.77 -11.84
N ALA A 226 -11.78 -11.54 -11.82
CA ALA A 226 -10.70 -11.08 -10.94
C ALA A 226 -11.21 -9.97 -10.04
N ILE A 227 -11.13 -10.16 -8.72
CA ILE A 227 -11.61 -9.22 -7.70
C ILE A 227 -10.41 -8.63 -6.96
N PHE A 228 -10.25 -7.32 -7.03
CA PHE A 228 -9.19 -6.55 -6.38
C PHE A 228 -9.76 -5.92 -5.11
N ILE A 229 -9.31 -6.33 -3.93
CA ILE A 229 -9.76 -5.78 -2.63
C ILE A 229 -8.68 -4.87 -2.08
N ALA A 230 -8.91 -3.56 -2.09
CA ALA A 230 -7.91 -2.59 -1.63
C ALA A 230 -6.51 -2.92 -2.18
N ALA A 231 -6.44 -3.21 -3.48
CA ALA A 231 -5.32 -3.96 -4.06
C ALA A 231 -4.61 -3.17 -5.17
N ALA A 232 -3.35 -3.53 -5.41
CA ALA A 232 -2.53 -2.98 -6.48
C ALA A 232 -3.04 -3.43 -7.86
N MET A 233 -4.05 -2.73 -8.39
CA MET A 233 -4.59 -2.92 -9.75
C MET A 233 -3.82 -2.03 -10.75
N LEU A 234 -2.60 -2.45 -11.05
CA LEU A 234 -1.61 -1.68 -11.81
C LEU A 234 -1.83 -1.76 -13.33
N THR A 235 -1.35 -0.75 -14.06
CA THR A 235 -1.27 -0.79 -15.54
C THR A 235 0.04 -1.41 -16.02
N ASN A 236 0.10 -1.78 -17.30
CA ASN A 236 1.31 -2.29 -17.94
C ASN A 236 2.52 -1.36 -17.71
N GLY A 237 3.67 -1.95 -17.36
CA GLY A 237 4.91 -1.23 -17.10
C GLY A 237 5.02 -0.58 -15.72
N GLN A 238 4.04 -0.76 -14.84
CA GLN A 238 4.09 -0.29 -13.45
C GLN A 238 4.48 -1.41 -12.48
N SER A 239 5.15 -1.01 -11.39
CA SER A 239 5.45 -1.84 -10.22
C SER A 239 4.63 -1.39 -9.01
N THR A 240 4.57 -2.22 -7.96
CA THR A 240 3.93 -1.84 -6.69
C THR A 240 4.70 -0.72 -6.00
N LEU A 241 6.02 -0.64 -6.18
CA LEU A 241 6.80 0.52 -5.72
C LEU A 241 6.36 1.81 -6.43
N ASP A 242 6.16 1.79 -7.76
CA ASP A 242 5.69 2.96 -8.51
C ASP A 242 4.31 3.44 -8.02
N MET A 243 3.47 2.53 -7.53
CA MET A 243 2.19 2.87 -6.90
C MET A 243 2.40 3.60 -5.57
N PHE A 244 3.19 3.03 -4.65
CA PHE A 244 3.40 3.64 -3.33
C PHE A 244 4.18 4.96 -3.39
N THR A 245 5.06 5.16 -4.39
CA THR A 245 5.73 6.47 -4.58
C THR A 245 4.77 7.61 -4.94
N LYS A 246 3.57 7.31 -5.45
CA LYS A 246 2.51 8.31 -5.71
C LYS A 246 1.74 8.67 -4.44
N GLN A 247 1.91 7.93 -3.34
CA GLN A 247 1.31 8.26 -2.05
C GLN A 247 2.05 9.46 -1.44
N ALA A 248 1.58 10.68 -1.76
CA ALA A 248 2.17 11.91 -1.27
C ALA A 248 1.37 12.45 -0.06
N GLY A 249 2.00 12.48 1.12
CA GLY A 249 1.43 13.10 2.31
C GLY A 249 2.37 13.07 3.52
N SER A 250 2.27 14.08 4.40
CA SER A 250 3.08 14.17 5.63
C SER A 250 2.78 13.08 6.67
N ASN A 251 1.67 12.35 6.48
CA ASN A 251 1.17 11.30 7.38
C ASN A 251 1.21 9.92 6.74
N ASP A 252 2.16 9.66 5.82
CA ASP A 252 2.29 8.35 5.20
C ASP A 252 2.73 7.29 6.23
N LEU A 253 1.75 6.64 6.83
CA LEU A 253 1.94 5.60 7.84
C LEU A 253 2.69 4.39 7.27
N MET A 254 2.52 4.11 5.96
CA MET A 254 3.23 3.03 5.29
C MET A 254 4.74 3.28 5.35
N ARG A 255 5.21 4.46 4.92
CA ARG A 255 6.62 4.83 5.00
C ARG A 255 7.19 4.81 6.42
N GLN A 256 6.37 5.13 7.43
CA GLN A 256 6.80 5.10 8.83
C GLN A 256 6.89 3.68 9.40
N ALA A 257 6.04 2.76 8.93
CA ALA A 257 6.00 1.39 9.41
C ALA A 257 7.04 0.48 8.75
N GLN A 258 7.48 0.80 7.53
CA GLN A 258 8.40 -0.06 6.77
C GLN A 258 9.83 -0.07 7.34
N LYS A 259 10.38 -1.28 7.47
CA LYS A 259 11.78 -1.54 7.84
C LYS A 259 12.42 -2.38 6.75
N PHE A 260 13.39 -1.82 6.04
CA PHE A 260 14.12 -2.56 5.01
C PHE A 260 15.13 -3.53 5.63
N LEU A 261 15.13 -4.77 5.15
CA LEU A 261 16.06 -5.83 5.55
C LEU A 261 17.13 -5.99 4.46
N TYR A 262 18.39 -6.12 4.87
CA TYR A 262 19.57 -6.21 3.98
C TYR A 262 20.37 -7.49 4.29
N THR A 263 19.74 -8.65 4.14
CA THR A 263 20.36 -9.92 4.55
C THR A 263 21.54 -10.34 3.66
N ASN A 264 21.64 -9.77 2.46
CA ASN A 264 22.75 -9.92 1.53
C ASN A 264 23.83 -8.82 1.68
N GLY A 265 23.72 -7.93 2.66
CA GLY A 265 24.66 -6.83 2.91
C GLY A 265 24.10 -5.45 2.53
N ASN A 266 24.57 -4.41 3.21
CA ASN A 266 24.03 -3.04 3.09
C ASN A 266 24.37 -2.35 1.76
N ASP A 267 25.33 -2.89 1.00
CA ASP A 267 25.73 -2.36 -0.32
C ASP A 267 24.80 -2.86 -1.45
N HIS A 268 23.85 -3.73 -1.13
CA HIS A 268 22.85 -4.26 -2.05
C HIS A 268 21.47 -3.66 -1.78
N PRO A 269 20.54 -3.71 -2.76
CA PRO A 269 19.14 -3.40 -2.49
C PRO A 269 18.58 -4.27 -1.35
N PRO A 270 17.57 -3.78 -0.60
CA PRO A 270 16.89 -4.57 0.41
C PRO A 270 16.45 -5.94 -0.12
N THR A 271 16.56 -6.98 0.70
CA THR A 271 16.03 -8.32 0.37
C THR A 271 14.54 -8.42 0.69
N ALA A 272 14.09 -7.73 1.74
CA ALA A 272 12.71 -7.74 2.17
C ALA A 272 12.32 -6.46 2.91
N ILE A 273 11.01 -6.28 3.10
CA ILE A 273 10.40 -5.23 3.92
C ILE A 273 9.73 -5.90 5.11
N ASP A 274 10.12 -5.54 6.32
CA ASP A 274 9.38 -5.87 7.54
C ASP A 274 8.47 -4.70 7.94
N LEU A 275 7.36 -5.00 8.61
CA LEU A 275 6.43 -3.97 9.08
C LEU A 275 6.54 -3.83 10.60
N ASP A 276 6.70 -2.59 11.06
CA ASP A 276 6.85 -2.29 12.47
C ASP A 276 5.59 -2.69 13.26
N LYS A 277 5.76 -3.60 14.21
CA LYS A 277 4.66 -4.18 14.98
C LYS A 277 3.87 -3.13 15.77
N SER A 278 4.51 -2.05 16.22
CA SER A 278 3.82 -0.93 16.89
C SER A 278 2.84 -0.20 15.98
N SER A 279 3.13 -0.16 14.68
CA SER A 279 2.35 0.60 13.68
C SER A 279 1.28 -0.25 13.00
N LEU A 280 1.35 -1.59 13.08
CA LEU A 280 0.40 -2.50 12.41
C LEU A 280 -1.06 -2.17 12.74
N ARG A 281 -1.35 -1.85 14.00
CA ARG A 281 -2.72 -1.53 14.43
C ARG A 281 -3.27 -0.34 13.66
N ASP A 282 -2.52 0.74 13.57
CA ASP A 282 -3.00 1.98 12.96
C ASP A 282 -2.92 1.92 11.42
N LEU A 283 -1.96 1.17 10.88
CA LEU A 283 -1.74 1.03 9.45
C LEU A 283 -2.73 0.08 8.77
N LEU A 284 -2.86 -1.16 9.27
CA LEU A 284 -3.59 -2.24 8.57
C LEU A 284 -4.91 -2.63 9.25
N PHE A 285 -5.07 -2.27 10.52
CA PHE A 285 -6.05 -2.87 11.42
C PHE A 285 -6.83 -1.84 12.26
N ASN A 286 -6.97 -0.60 11.76
CA ASN A 286 -7.54 0.53 12.50
C ASN A 286 -9.03 0.32 12.85
N GLN A 287 -9.72 -0.60 12.17
CA GLN A 287 -11.11 -0.98 12.43
C GLN A 287 -11.25 -2.46 12.84
N SER A 288 -10.16 -3.21 12.89
CA SER A 288 -10.17 -4.65 13.11
C SER A 288 -10.27 -5.02 14.60
N PRO A 289 -10.96 -6.13 14.94
CA PRO A 289 -11.04 -6.61 16.31
C PRO A 289 -9.67 -6.99 16.89
N ALA A 290 -9.44 -6.70 18.17
CA ALA A 290 -8.14 -6.92 18.82
C ALA A 290 -7.62 -8.38 18.74
N LYS A 291 -8.52 -9.37 18.69
CA LYS A 291 -8.17 -10.79 18.52
C LYS A 291 -7.52 -11.07 17.17
N ASP A 292 -7.98 -10.41 16.11
CA ASP A 292 -7.46 -10.59 14.75
C ASP A 292 -6.13 -9.84 14.60
N VAL A 293 -5.98 -8.70 15.27
CA VAL A 293 -4.69 -8.00 15.39
C VAL A 293 -3.66 -8.86 16.11
N ALA A 294 -4.05 -9.56 17.19
CA ALA A 294 -3.18 -10.47 17.90
C ALA A 294 -2.73 -11.64 17.01
N LEU A 295 -3.66 -12.24 16.24
CA LEU A 295 -3.35 -13.26 15.25
C LEU A 295 -2.34 -12.74 14.21
N ALA A 296 -2.58 -11.55 13.65
CA ALA A 296 -1.69 -10.95 12.67
C ALA A 296 -0.29 -10.70 13.24
N SER A 297 -0.18 -10.18 14.47
CA SER A 297 1.11 -9.84 15.09
C SER A 297 2.10 -11.01 15.25
N VAL A 298 1.58 -12.24 15.28
CA VAL A 298 2.38 -13.48 15.38
C VAL A 298 2.48 -14.26 14.07
N SER A 299 1.67 -13.91 13.06
CA SER A 299 1.57 -14.65 11.80
C SER A 299 2.17 -13.91 10.62
N MET A 300 2.28 -12.58 10.71
CA MET A 300 2.87 -11.77 9.65
C MET A 300 4.36 -12.04 9.49
N ARG A 301 4.82 -11.99 8.25
CA ARG A 301 6.21 -12.24 7.84
C ARG A 301 6.72 -11.07 7.00
N PRO A 302 8.04 -10.95 6.79
CA PRO A 302 8.57 -9.97 5.84
C PRO A 302 7.98 -10.14 4.43
N ILE A 303 8.01 -9.06 3.65
CA ILE A 303 7.56 -8.97 2.26
C ILE A 303 8.80 -9.02 1.37
N PRO A 304 8.89 -9.90 0.34
CA PRO A 304 10.06 -9.94 -0.53
C PRO A 304 10.16 -8.65 -1.35
N PHE A 305 11.33 -8.02 -1.37
CA PHE A 305 11.48 -6.69 -1.99
C PHE A 305 11.56 -6.74 -3.52
N ALA A 306 12.26 -7.73 -4.08
CA ALA A 306 12.44 -7.83 -5.53
C ALA A 306 11.10 -7.92 -6.30
N PRO A 307 10.11 -8.73 -5.87
CA PRO A 307 8.76 -8.71 -6.47
C PRO A 307 8.05 -7.35 -6.44
N VAL A 308 8.28 -6.53 -5.41
CA VAL A 308 7.65 -5.20 -5.27
C VAL A 308 8.22 -4.20 -6.29
N LEU A 309 9.48 -4.38 -6.68
CA LEU A 309 10.17 -3.58 -7.71
C LEU A 309 9.84 -4.00 -9.14
N GLU A 310 9.40 -5.24 -9.33
CA GLU A 310 9.21 -5.81 -10.66
C GLU A 310 8.05 -5.12 -11.38
N LYS A 311 8.30 -4.67 -12.61
CA LYS A 311 7.28 -4.04 -13.45
C LYS A 311 6.48 -5.12 -14.17
N LEU A 312 5.16 -5.02 -14.09
CA LEU A 312 4.27 -5.95 -14.79
C LEU A 312 4.34 -5.75 -16.30
N SER A 313 4.33 -6.85 -17.05
CA SER A 313 4.11 -6.86 -18.50
C SER A 313 2.71 -7.40 -18.75
N LEU A 314 1.76 -6.52 -19.05
CA LEU A 314 0.33 -6.84 -19.19
C LEU A 314 -0.14 -6.52 -20.60
N THR A 315 -0.97 -7.39 -21.18
CA THR A 315 -1.52 -7.22 -22.53
C THR A 315 -3.04 -7.15 -22.52
N ASP A 316 -3.60 -6.39 -23.46
CA ASP A 316 -5.07 -6.28 -23.61
C ASP A 316 -5.71 -7.64 -23.94
N MET A 317 -5.00 -8.49 -24.71
CA MET A 317 -5.50 -9.80 -25.13
C MET A 317 -5.55 -10.83 -23.99
N LYS A 318 -4.74 -10.66 -22.94
CA LYS A 318 -4.69 -11.61 -21.81
C LYS A 318 -5.18 -10.96 -20.52
N TYR A 319 -4.35 -10.17 -19.82
CA TYR A 319 -4.80 -9.45 -18.63
C TYR A 319 -6.06 -8.62 -18.90
N GLY A 320 -6.11 -7.93 -20.03
CA GLY A 320 -7.23 -7.07 -20.41
C GLY A 320 -8.54 -7.82 -20.68
N SER A 321 -8.47 -9.08 -21.11
CA SER A 321 -9.65 -9.90 -21.46
C SER A 321 -10.34 -10.52 -20.25
N VAL A 322 -9.68 -10.57 -19.10
CA VAL A 322 -10.29 -11.02 -17.84
C VAL A 322 -11.16 -9.91 -17.26
N ARG A 323 -12.38 -10.26 -16.84
CA ARG A 323 -13.32 -9.34 -16.18
C ARG A 323 -12.80 -8.96 -14.80
N ARG A 324 -12.66 -7.65 -14.56
CA ARG A 324 -12.09 -7.09 -13.33
C ARG A 324 -13.16 -6.40 -12.50
N PHE A 325 -13.15 -6.63 -11.20
CA PHE A 325 -13.99 -5.97 -10.21
C PHE A 325 -13.10 -5.40 -9.12
N TYR A 326 -13.45 -4.25 -8.57
CA TYR A 326 -12.68 -3.62 -7.51
C TYR A 326 -13.56 -3.41 -6.27
N ILE A 327 -13.03 -3.71 -5.09
CA ILE A 327 -13.66 -3.48 -3.79
C ILE A 327 -12.78 -2.47 -3.03
N GLU A 328 -13.27 -1.24 -2.92
CA GLU A 328 -12.62 -0.14 -2.22
C GLU A 328 -12.92 -0.16 -0.71
N THR A 329 -11.91 0.20 0.08
CA THR A 329 -11.93 0.35 1.54
C THR A 329 -11.65 1.82 1.91
N PRO A 330 -12.68 2.65 2.13
CA PRO A 330 -12.48 4.09 2.30
C PRO A 330 -11.68 4.49 3.55
N GLU A 331 -11.68 3.66 4.60
CA GLU A 331 -10.97 3.88 5.86
C GLU A 331 -9.60 3.19 5.92
N ASP A 332 -9.03 2.89 4.76
CA ASP A 332 -7.72 2.30 4.56
C ASP A 332 -6.57 3.31 4.76
N ASN A 333 -5.68 2.97 5.68
CA ASN A 333 -4.51 3.78 6.03
C ASN A 333 -3.21 3.31 5.33
N ALA A 334 -3.22 2.17 4.66
CA ALA A 334 -2.08 1.61 3.94
C ALA A 334 -2.10 2.01 2.46
N ILE A 335 -3.23 1.81 1.79
CA ILE A 335 -3.50 2.28 0.43
C ILE A 335 -4.65 3.28 0.50
N SER A 336 -4.29 4.57 0.55
CA SER A 336 -5.27 5.65 0.70
C SER A 336 -6.38 5.59 -0.35
N SER A 337 -7.61 5.99 0.00
CA SER A 337 -8.74 6.03 -0.94
C SER A 337 -8.39 6.81 -2.22
N THR A 338 -7.67 7.93 -2.12
CA THR A 338 -7.18 8.68 -3.31
C THR A 338 -6.28 7.83 -4.22
N LEU A 339 -5.42 6.99 -3.65
CA LEU A 339 -4.57 6.09 -4.43
C LEU A 339 -5.40 4.96 -5.07
N GLN A 340 -6.38 4.41 -4.35
CA GLN A 340 -7.33 3.42 -4.91
C GLN A 340 -8.13 4.01 -6.07
N GLU A 341 -8.71 5.20 -5.91
CA GLU A 341 -9.41 5.94 -6.96
C GLU A 341 -8.50 6.23 -8.16
N GLY A 342 -7.25 6.61 -7.92
CA GLY A 342 -6.25 6.83 -8.98
C GLY A 342 -6.00 5.57 -9.83
N MET A 343 -5.91 4.39 -9.20
CA MET A 343 -5.77 3.12 -9.90
C MET A 343 -7.02 2.77 -10.70
N ILE A 344 -8.20 2.89 -10.09
CA ILE A 344 -9.50 2.65 -10.73
C ILE A 344 -9.65 3.55 -11.98
N ASN A 345 -9.31 4.83 -11.88
CA ASN A 345 -9.42 5.76 -13.00
C ASN A 345 -8.39 5.47 -14.11
N SER A 346 -7.21 4.97 -13.75
CA SER A 346 -6.14 4.65 -14.72
C SER A 346 -6.38 3.34 -15.47
N SER A 347 -7.06 2.37 -14.84
CA SER A 347 -7.45 1.10 -15.44
C SER A 347 -8.85 0.72 -14.96
N PRO A 348 -9.91 1.24 -15.60
CA PRO A 348 -11.28 1.00 -15.16
C PRO A 348 -11.61 -0.50 -15.07
N PRO A 349 -12.08 -0.99 -13.92
CA PRO A 349 -12.70 -2.30 -13.80
C PRO A 349 -14.12 -2.24 -14.34
N GLU A 350 -14.75 -3.39 -14.51
CA GLU A 350 -16.14 -3.49 -14.95
C GLU A 350 -17.09 -2.84 -13.94
N GLN A 351 -16.89 -3.11 -12.65
CA GLN A 351 -17.64 -2.47 -11.56
C GLN A 351 -16.76 -2.24 -10.33
N VAL A 352 -17.14 -1.22 -9.55
CA VAL A 352 -16.49 -0.84 -8.29
C VAL A 352 -17.50 -0.95 -7.15
N PHE A 353 -17.13 -1.66 -6.10
CA PHE A 353 -17.87 -1.81 -4.86
C PHE A 353 -17.12 -1.14 -3.71
N ARG A 354 -17.82 -0.88 -2.60
CA ARG A 354 -17.26 -0.19 -1.44
C ARG A 354 -17.67 -0.89 -0.15
N VAL A 355 -16.70 -1.15 0.73
CA VAL A 355 -16.97 -1.62 2.09
C VAL A 355 -16.74 -0.47 3.07
N LYS A 356 -17.81 0.24 3.42
CA LYS A 356 -17.72 1.35 4.39
C LYS A 356 -17.36 0.86 5.79
N GLY A 357 -16.50 1.61 6.47
CA GLY A 357 -15.99 1.27 7.80
C GLY A 357 -15.02 0.09 7.80
N ALA A 358 -14.51 -0.33 6.64
CA ALA A 358 -13.45 -1.32 6.57
C ALA A 358 -12.09 -0.62 6.52
N ASP A 359 -11.18 -1.11 7.36
CA ASP A 359 -9.76 -0.81 7.22
C ASP A 359 -9.16 -1.53 6.00
N HIS A 360 -7.83 -1.48 5.89
CA HIS A 360 -7.08 -2.22 4.88
C HIS A 360 -7.33 -3.74 4.90
N SER A 361 -7.85 -4.28 6.01
CA SER A 361 -8.06 -5.71 6.23
C SER A 361 -9.56 -6.04 6.35
N PRO A 362 -10.38 -5.86 5.29
CA PRO A 362 -11.83 -6.06 5.35
C PRO A 362 -12.23 -7.49 5.73
N PHE A 363 -11.37 -8.48 5.47
CA PHE A 363 -11.55 -9.86 5.95
C PHE A 363 -11.52 -9.99 7.48
N PHE A 364 -11.03 -8.98 8.21
CA PHE A 364 -11.09 -8.90 9.67
C PHE A 364 -12.09 -7.88 10.19
N SER A 365 -12.06 -6.66 9.66
CA SER A 365 -12.90 -5.54 10.14
C SER A 365 -14.36 -5.66 9.72
N LYS A 366 -14.63 -6.14 8.50
CA LYS A 366 -15.98 -6.23 7.91
C LYS A 366 -16.22 -7.53 7.12
N PRO A 367 -16.00 -8.72 7.72
CA PRO A 367 -16.02 -9.99 6.99
C PRO A 367 -17.37 -10.32 6.36
N GLN A 368 -18.49 -10.00 7.01
CA GLN A 368 -19.84 -10.25 6.45
C GLN A 368 -20.15 -9.35 5.25
N ALA A 369 -19.75 -8.08 5.32
CA ALA A 369 -19.94 -7.15 4.21
C ALA A 369 -19.07 -7.55 3.02
N LEU A 370 -17.82 -7.94 3.27
CA LEU A 370 -16.94 -8.47 2.23
C LEU A 370 -17.52 -9.73 1.60
N HIS A 371 -17.96 -10.70 2.40
CA HIS A 371 -18.59 -11.93 1.90
C HIS A 371 -19.80 -11.63 0.99
N LYS A 372 -20.69 -10.74 1.43
CA LYS A 372 -21.85 -10.33 0.62
C LYS A 372 -21.43 -9.83 -0.77
N LEU A 373 -20.41 -8.97 -0.84
CA LEU A 373 -19.92 -8.44 -2.12
C LEU A 373 -19.26 -9.52 -2.99
N LEU A 374 -18.50 -10.45 -2.40
CA LEU A 374 -17.91 -11.56 -3.15
C LEU A 374 -19.00 -12.43 -3.80
N VAL A 375 -20.06 -12.75 -3.05
CA VAL A 375 -21.22 -13.51 -3.55
C VAL A 375 -22.02 -12.72 -4.59
N GLU A 376 -22.16 -11.41 -4.41
CA GLU A 376 -22.80 -10.53 -5.38
C GLU A 376 -22.04 -10.53 -6.71
N ILE A 377 -20.71 -10.35 -6.66
CA ILE A 377 -19.85 -10.35 -7.84
C ILE A 377 -19.86 -11.72 -8.55
N SER A 378 -19.85 -12.83 -7.81
CA SER A 378 -19.88 -14.17 -8.43
C SER A 378 -21.13 -14.39 -9.28
N LYS A 379 -22.25 -13.76 -8.91
CA LYS A 379 -23.55 -13.85 -9.59
C LYS A 379 -23.67 -12.94 -10.82
N ILE A 380 -22.70 -12.05 -11.08
CA ILE A 380 -22.76 -11.16 -12.24
C ILE A 380 -22.53 -12.00 -13.51
N PRO A 381 -23.51 -12.08 -14.44
CA PRO A 381 -23.39 -12.90 -15.64
C PRO A 381 -22.32 -12.38 -16.59
N SER A 382 -21.77 -13.25 -17.43
CA SER A 382 -20.93 -12.85 -18.56
C SER A 382 -21.75 -12.03 -19.55
N THR A 383 -21.20 -10.88 -19.95
CA THR A 383 -21.77 -9.98 -20.95
C THR A 383 -21.48 -10.43 -22.36
#